data_AF-A0A6J1Q3C4-F1
#
_entry.id   AF-A0A6J1Q3C4-F1
#
_cell.length_a   1.000
_cell.length_b   1.000
_cell.length_c   1.000
_cell.angle_alpha   90.00
_cell.angle_beta   90.00
_cell.angle_gamma   90.00
#
_symmetry.space_group_name_H-M   'P 1'
#
loop_
_entity.id
_entity.type
_entity.pdbx_description
1 polymer ?
#
loop_
_entity_poly.entity_id
_entity_poly.type
_entity_poly.pdbx_seq_one_letter_code
_entity_poly.pdbx_strand_id
1 'polypeptide(L)'
;MSDYLESSNISIEGIKYEPIHRQFRLPTYHTAAYIEPPHAILCPDNHFDSEEIILTAIYWTLGKRPTHMLVHQVHETSELHAAMDMANTTHSNQILVFLGMAGLMTIAKKLGSDMDANGEYLINRWQDVCNATEIENIFTSGVVLRKRYLTFIRTLKIWQLWIEVRPAVCKSLLVAALDFPEGSPNMLVNTAMAKVKIEIQYFGMEMILKMDAFVSLQNINVNKAIFLPDIAQQAVDLRRAMDELRRRYGDRFPYLKIYWLEGTDRLTCRKYPDLFYAVVATEVANKKTIPDSARHILMDLQTRTARHIIDAEVKKTLTSEMLDKVTTANLRFLKIEPRLFCQRREENDVKNEMLTIEGPKKRKIK
;
A
#
# COMPACT_ATOMS: atom_id res chain seq x y z
N MET A 1 -37.17 6.96 26.78
CA MET A 1 -38.23 7.18 25.77
C MET A 1 -37.61 8.08 24.72
N SER A 2 -37.15 7.60 23.57
CA SER A 2 -37.75 6.70 22.55
C SER A 2 -38.63 7.48 21.55
N ASP A 3 -38.35 7.22 20.26
CA ASP A 3 -39.23 7.32 19.08
C ASP A 3 -39.46 8.67 18.34
N TYR A 4 -38.55 8.97 17.38
CA TYR A 4 -38.71 8.88 15.91
C TYR A 4 -40.04 9.19 15.15
N LEU A 5 -39.86 9.75 13.91
CA LEU A 5 -40.77 9.82 12.73
C LEU A 5 -41.97 10.83 12.85
N GLU A 6 -42.59 11.46 11.83
CA GLU A 6 -42.35 11.75 10.38
C GLU A 6 -43.39 12.82 9.91
N SER A 7 -43.50 13.37 8.67
CA SER A 7 -42.71 13.40 7.40
C SER A 7 -43.21 14.56 6.49
N SER A 8 -42.42 14.95 5.45
CA SER A 8 -42.88 15.56 4.16
C SER A 8 -43.49 17.00 4.17
N ASN A 9 -43.52 17.84 3.12
CA ASN A 9 -43.19 17.78 1.67
C ASN A 9 -42.70 19.18 1.18
N ILE A 10 -41.70 19.26 0.28
CA ILE A 10 -41.68 20.19 -0.88
C ILE A 10 -40.86 19.53 -2.01
N SER A 11 -41.40 19.48 -3.24
CA SER A 11 -40.71 19.02 -4.45
C SER A 11 -40.23 20.17 -5.34
N ILE A 12 -39.10 19.91 -5.99
CA ILE A 12 -38.29 20.74 -6.90
C ILE A 12 -39.09 21.40 -8.03
N GLU A 13 -38.86 22.71 -8.27
CA GLU A 13 -38.53 23.29 -9.58
C GLU A 13 -38.14 24.79 -9.45
N GLY A 14 -37.15 25.27 -10.23
CA GLY A 14 -37.00 26.72 -10.49
C GLY A 14 -35.65 27.43 -10.26
N ILE A 15 -34.60 26.80 -9.71
CA ILE A 15 -33.26 27.44 -9.59
C ILE A 15 -32.16 26.54 -10.16
N LYS A 16 -31.30 27.12 -10.99
CA LYS A 16 -30.17 26.47 -11.66
C LYS A 16 -29.05 26.13 -10.67
N TYR A 17 -28.36 25.02 -10.89
CA TYR A 17 -27.17 24.64 -10.13
C TYR A 17 -26.03 25.67 -10.31
N GLU A 18 -25.68 26.38 -9.24
CA GLU A 18 -24.34 26.97 -9.11
C GLU A 18 -23.42 25.97 -8.39
N PRO A 19 -22.31 25.51 -9.00
CA PRO A 19 -21.37 24.61 -8.35
C PRO A 19 -20.46 25.37 -7.37
N ILE A 20 -20.91 25.51 -6.13
CA ILE A 20 -20.14 26.04 -4.99
C ILE A 20 -20.44 25.18 -3.75
N HIS A 21 -19.51 24.84 -2.85
CA HIS A 21 -18.15 25.37 -2.64
C HIS A 21 -17.11 24.26 -2.42
N ARG A 22 -15.99 24.26 -3.17
CA ARG A 22 -14.77 23.52 -2.81
C ARG A 22 -14.02 24.24 -1.68
N GLN A 23 -14.51 24.17 -0.44
CA GLN A 23 -13.69 24.55 0.72
C GLN A 23 -12.68 23.45 1.07
N PHE A 24 -11.57 23.40 0.33
CA PHE A 24 -10.36 22.76 0.82
C PHE A 24 -9.70 23.69 1.83
N ARG A 25 -9.85 23.41 3.13
CA ARG A 25 -9.04 24.01 4.20
C ARG A 25 -8.07 22.98 4.77
N LEU A 26 -6.78 23.24 4.60
CA LEU A 26 -5.69 22.52 5.26
C LEU A 26 -5.40 23.23 6.59
N PRO A 27 -5.47 22.55 7.75
CA PRO A 27 -5.07 23.17 9.01
C PRO A 27 -3.55 23.31 9.13
N THR A 28 -3.07 24.55 9.06
CA THR A 28 -2.32 25.22 10.14
C THR A 28 -1.35 24.38 10.98
N TYR A 29 -0.09 24.24 10.52
CA TYR A 29 1.07 25.02 10.98
C TYR A 29 2.31 24.56 10.19
N HIS A 30 3.18 25.51 9.82
CA HIS A 30 4.12 25.43 8.69
C HIS A 30 3.42 25.40 7.33
N THR A 31 3.17 26.59 6.80
CA THR A 31 2.75 26.82 5.41
C THR A 31 3.93 26.55 4.47
N ALA A 32 3.93 25.39 3.82
CA ALA A 32 4.63 25.28 2.53
C ALA A 32 3.97 26.28 1.56
N ALA A 33 4.77 27.06 0.84
CA ALA A 33 4.26 27.97 -0.18
C ALA A 33 3.77 27.20 -1.40
N TYR A 34 2.89 27.83 -2.18
CA TYR A 34 2.53 27.35 -3.51
C TYR A 34 3.38 28.07 -4.55
N ILE A 35 4.22 27.34 -5.27
CA ILE A 35 5.02 27.89 -6.36
C ILE A 35 4.14 27.94 -7.61
N GLU A 36 4.28 28.95 -8.47
CA GLU A 36 3.59 28.89 -9.76
C GLU A 36 4.23 27.79 -10.63
N PRO A 37 3.44 26.85 -11.20
CA PRO A 37 3.98 25.64 -11.80
C PRO A 37 5.09 25.84 -12.86
N PRO A 38 5.05 26.87 -13.73
CA PRO A 38 6.17 27.19 -14.63
C PRO A 38 7.49 27.40 -13.86
N HIS A 39 7.50 28.15 -12.76
CA HIS A 39 8.72 28.39 -11.98
C HIS A 39 9.29 27.08 -11.42
N ALA A 40 8.43 26.18 -10.91
CA ALA A 40 8.83 24.88 -10.39
C ALA A 40 9.42 23.95 -11.48
N ILE A 41 8.98 24.09 -12.74
CA ILE A 41 9.54 23.32 -13.87
C ILE A 41 10.94 23.80 -14.26
N LEU A 42 11.24 25.10 -14.12
CA LEU A 42 12.24 25.73 -14.99
C LEU A 42 13.58 26.04 -14.38
N CYS A 43 13.66 26.62 -13.19
CA CYS A 43 14.95 26.98 -12.60
C CYS A 43 15.45 25.83 -11.71
N PRO A 44 16.53 25.12 -12.09
CA PRO A 44 17.07 24.02 -11.29
C PRO A 44 17.72 24.48 -9.97
N ASP A 45 18.05 25.77 -9.85
CA ASP A 45 18.76 26.37 -8.71
C ASP A 45 17.86 27.33 -7.88
N ASN A 46 16.54 27.14 -7.96
CA ASN A 46 15.48 28.07 -7.50
C ASN A 46 15.45 28.45 -6.01
N HIS A 47 16.30 27.88 -5.16
CA HIS A 47 16.19 27.92 -3.68
C HIS A 47 14.83 27.45 -3.10
N PHE A 48 13.93 26.88 -3.91
CA PHE A 48 12.67 26.31 -3.43
C PHE A 48 12.86 25.01 -2.66
N ASP A 49 12.09 24.85 -1.59
CA ASP A 49 12.09 23.63 -0.80
C ASP A 49 11.47 22.47 -1.60
N SER A 50 12.00 21.26 -1.37
CA SER A 50 11.62 20.08 -2.17
C SER A 50 10.14 19.71 -1.99
N GLU A 51 9.59 19.92 -0.80
CA GLU A 51 8.16 19.78 -0.51
C GLU A 51 7.28 20.75 -1.29
N GLU A 52 7.71 22.00 -1.53
CA GLU A 52 6.92 23.01 -2.23
C GLU A 52 6.80 22.64 -3.72
N ILE A 53 7.89 22.14 -4.32
CA ILE A 53 7.92 21.63 -5.70
C ILE A 53 6.95 20.46 -5.87
N ILE A 54 6.99 19.47 -4.97
CA ILE A 54 6.12 18.29 -5.09
C ILE A 54 4.66 18.62 -4.77
N LEU A 55 4.38 19.45 -3.75
CA LEU A 55 3.03 19.92 -3.48
C LEU A 55 2.44 20.68 -4.68
N THR A 56 3.21 21.59 -5.27
CA THR A 56 2.83 22.33 -6.49
C THR A 56 2.47 21.38 -7.62
N ALA A 57 3.31 20.37 -7.88
CA ALA A 57 3.08 19.37 -8.92
C ALA A 57 1.85 18.49 -8.65
N ILE A 58 1.60 18.08 -7.39
CA ILE A 58 0.40 17.34 -6.99
C ILE A 58 -0.86 18.19 -7.20
N TYR A 59 -0.88 19.44 -6.73
CA TYR A 59 -2.02 20.34 -6.88
C TYR A 59 -2.34 20.60 -8.36
N TRP A 60 -1.32 20.87 -9.18
CA TRP A 60 -1.45 21.00 -10.62
C TRP A 60 -2.07 19.76 -11.26
N THR A 61 -1.51 18.58 -10.98
CA THR A 61 -2.00 17.29 -11.50
C THR A 61 -3.46 17.05 -11.12
N LEU A 62 -3.87 17.41 -9.90
CA LEU A 62 -5.25 17.25 -9.44
C LEU A 62 -6.21 18.33 -9.98
N GLY A 63 -5.75 19.26 -10.81
CA GLY A 63 -6.56 20.38 -11.33
C GLY A 63 -7.06 21.31 -10.21
N LYS A 64 -6.23 21.54 -9.18
CA LYS A 64 -6.56 22.33 -7.99
C LYS A 64 -5.49 23.41 -7.77
N ARG A 65 -5.89 24.64 -7.45
CA ARG A 65 -5.02 25.67 -6.88
C ARG A 65 -5.37 25.81 -5.39
N PRO A 66 -4.41 25.83 -4.45
CA PRO A 66 -4.70 26.14 -3.05
C PRO A 66 -5.30 27.54 -2.90
N THR A 67 -6.34 27.69 -2.08
CA THR A 67 -7.02 28.98 -1.85
C THR A 67 -6.36 29.84 -0.77
N HIS A 68 -5.50 29.25 0.07
CA HIS A 68 -4.89 29.89 1.24
C HIS A 68 -3.41 29.45 1.42
N MET A 69 -2.59 29.63 0.40
CA MET A 69 -1.13 29.50 0.49
C MET A 69 -0.46 30.78 0.01
N LEU A 70 0.66 31.14 0.65
CA LEU A 70 1.54 32.19 0.13
C LEU A 70 2.09 31.72 -1.22
N VAL A 71 2.16 32.63 -2.20
CA VAL A 71 2.74 32.35 -3.52
C VAL A 71 4.12 32.99 -3.57
N HIS A 72 5.15 32.21 -3.90
CA HIS A 72 6.49 32.75 -4.11
C HIS A 72 6.53 33.55 -5.41
N GLN A 73 6.78 34.86 -5.31
CA GLN A 73 7.08 35.72 -6.45
C GLN A 73 8.59 35.67 -6.74
N VAL A 74 8.96 35.01 -7.84
CA VAL A 74 10.33 35.04 -8.36
C VAL A 74 10.51 36.32 -9.18
N HIS A 75 11.66 36.97 -9.07
CA HIS A 75 12.00 38.04 -10.01
C HIS A 75 12.27 37.44 -11.39
N GLU A 76 11.52 37.91 -12.39
CA GLU A 76 11.64 37.46 -13.77
C GLU A 76 12.97 37.92 -14.37
N THR A 77 13.93 36.99 -14.50
CA THR A 77 15.16 37.21 -15.27
C THR A 77 14.91 36.90 -16.74
N SER A 78 15.74 37.45 -17.64
CA SER A 78 15.68 37.10 -19.07
C SER A 78 15.89 35.61 -19.34
N GLU A 79 16.68 34.94 -18.51
CA GLU A 79 16.92 33.49 -18.53
C GLU A 79 15.68 32.71 -18.08
N LEU A 80 14.98 33.19 -17.04
CA LEU A 80 13.70 32.63 -16.59
C LEU A 80 12.62 32.83 -17.65
N HIS A 81 12.52 34.01 -18.26
CA HIS A 81 11.55 34.30 -19.32
C HIS A 81 11.77 33.42 -20.56
N ALA A 82 13.01 33.30 -21.05
CA ALA A 82 13.34 32.40 -22.16
C ALA A 82 13.10 30.92 -21.82
N ALA A 83 13.35 30.52 -20.56
CA ALA A 83 12.98 29.20 -20.08
C ALA A 83 11.44 29.03 -20.02
N MET A 84 10.68 30.06 -19.65
CA MET A 84 9.21 30.07 -19.58
C MET A 84 8.56 29.95 -20.96
N ASP A 85 9.14 30.57 -21.99
CA ASP A 85 8.71 30.36 -23.37
C ASP A 85 8.94 28.92 -23.84
N MET A 86 10.09 28.32 -23.51
CA MET A 86 10.33 26.88 -23.71
C MET A 86 9.44 26.00 -22.82
N ALA A 87 8.91 26.54 -21.71
CA ALA A 87 8.03 25.85 -20.79
C ALA A 87 6.59 25.74 -21.27
N ASN A 88 6.17 26.55 -22.24
CA ASN A 88 4.83 26.48 -22.82
C ASN A 88 4.63 25.25 -23.74
N THR A 89 5.52 24.26 -23.66
CA THR A 89 5.52 23.00 -24.40
C THR A 89 4.85 21.87 -23.60
N THR A 90 4.41 20.82 -24.32
CA THR A 90 3.85 19.58 -23.75
C THR A 90 4.76 18.95 -22.68
N HIS A 91 6.08 19.13 -22.79
CA HIS A 91 7.08 18.55 -21.88
C HIS A 91 6.98 19.07 -20.44
N SER A 92 6.63 20.34 -20.25
CA SER A 92 6.41 20.94 -18.93
C SER A 92 5.25 20.30 -18.18
N ASN A 93 4.13 20.11 -18.89
CA ASN A 93 2.96 19.41 -18.35
C ASN A 93 3.32 17.94 -18.03
N GLN A 94 4.11 17.28 -18.87
CA GLN A 94 4.64 15.95 -18.57
C GLN A 94 5.51 15.95 -17.28
N ILE A 95 6.41 16.92 -17.08
CA ILE A 95 7.24 17.01 -15.85
C ILE A 95 6.36 17.20 -14.60
N LEU A 96 5.38 18.10 -14.63
CA LEU A 96 4.49 18.33 -13.49
C LEU A 96 3.61 17.12 -13.19
N VAL A 97 3.02 16.49 -14.21
CA VAL A 97 2.19 15.29 -14.02
C VAL A 97 3.04 14.12 -13.53
N PHE A 98 4.27 13.95 -14.03
CA PHE A 98 5.24 12.99 -13.50
C PHE A 98 5.54 13.24 -12.03
N LEU A 99 5.89 14.48 -11.64
CA LEU A 99 6.23 14.82 -10.24
C LEU A 99 5.02 14.70 -9.31
N GLY A 100 3.82 15.05 -9.76
CA GLY A 100 2.58 14.89 -8.98
C GLY A 100 2.21 13.42 -8.79
N MET A 101 2.26 12.64 -9.87
CA MET A 101 2.05 11.18 -9.84
C MET A 101 3.08 10.50 -8.91
N ALA A 102 4.37 10.78 -9.11
CA ALA A 102 5.44 10.23 -8.31
C ALA A 102 5.32 10.67 -6.84
N GLY A 103 5.01 11.95 -6.58
CA GLY A 103 4.79 12.50 -5.24
C GLY A 103 3.67 11.78 -4.48
N LEU A 104 2.57 11.42 -5.14
CA LEU A 104 1.48 10.64 -4.54
C LEU A 104 1.84 9.16 -4.37
N MET A 105 2.46 8.53 -5.38
CA MET A 105 2.89 7.12 -5.31
C MET A 105 3.95 6.91 -4.22
N THR A 106 4.85 7.87 -4.04
CA THR A 106 5.93 7.82 -3.03
C THR A 106 5.44 7.99 -1.60
N ILE A 107 4.19 8.44 -1.37
CA ILE A 107 3.53 8.34 -0.06
C ILE A 107 3.26 6.87 0.29
N ALA A 108 2.75 6.08 -0.67
CA ALA A 108 2.42 4.68 -0.44
C ALA A 108 3.63 3.75 -0.52
N LYS A 109 4.61 4.07 -1.39
CA LYS A 109 5.78 3.23 -1.61
C LYS A 109 7.08 4.01 -1.37
N LYS A 110 7.77 3.68 -0.29
CA LYS A 110 9.07 4.29 0.04
C LYS A 110 10.11 4.00 -1.05
N LEU A 111 10.89 5.02 -1.41
CA LEU A 111 12.05 4.87 -2.30
C LEU A 111 13.20 4.23 -1.50
N GLY A 112 13.93 3.30 -2.11
CA GLY A 112 15.06 2.62 -1.49
C GLY A 112 16.30 3.50 -1.32
N SER A 113 17.38 2.94 -0.79
CA SER A 113 18.69 3.61 -0.75
C SER A 113 19.24 3.82 -2.18
N ASP A 114 19.19 2.80 -3.02
CA ASP A 114 19.65 2.78 -4.42
C ASP A 114 18.96 3.85 -5.28
N MET A 115 19.72 4.78 -5.86
CA MET A 115 19.17 5.87 -6.67
C MET A 115 18.78 5.43 -8.09
N ASP A 116 19.52 4.49 -8.69
CA ASP A 116 19.27 4.06 -10.06
C ASP A 116 18.04 3.14 -10.10
N ALA A 117 17.91 2.18 -9.16
CA ALA A 117 16.72 1.33 -9.06
C ALA A 117 15.41 2.10 -8.78
N ASN A 118 15.49 3.17 -7.97
CA ASN A 118 14.37 4.09 -7.77
C ASN A 118 14.02 4.86 -9.05
N GLY A 119 15.05 5.26 -9.80
CA GLY A 119 14.90 5.92 -11.10
C GLY A 119 14.22 5.02 -12.12
N GLU A 120 14.71 3.79 -12.28
CA GLU A 120 14.10 2.80 -13.18
C GLU A 120 12.63 2.52 -12.82
N TYR A 121 12.31 2.33 -11.54
CA TYR A 121 10.93 2.12 -11.11
C TYR A 121 10.00 3.28 -11.51
N LEU A 122 10.43 4.53 -11.28
CA LEU A 122 9.62 5.71 -11.62
C LEU A 122 9.57 5.99 -13.13
N ILE A 123 10.65 5.76 -13.88
CA ILE A 123 10.65 5.82 -15.35
C ILE A 123 9.72 4.76 -15.94
N ASN A 124 9.75 3.52 -15.45
CA ASN A 124 8.87 2.45 -15.95
C ASN A 124 7.39 2.77 -15.67
N ARG A 125 7.08 3.31 -14.49
CA ARG A 125 5.72 3.78 -14.16
C ARG A 125 5.28 4.97 -15.01
N TRP A 126 6.19 5.85 -15.41
CA TRP A 126 5.90 6.92 -16.36
C TRP A 126 5.77 6.43 -17.81
N GLN A 127 6.58 5.46 -18.23
CA GLN A 127 6.51 4.85 -19.55
C GLN A 127 5.17 4.15 -19.76
N ASP A 128 4.63 3.48 -18.73
CA ASP A 128 3.27 2.94 -18.75
C ASP A 128 2.21 4.02 -19.10
N VAL A 129 2.34 5.23 -18.53
CA VAL A 129 1.44 6.36 -18.78
C VAL A 129 1.63 6.87 -20.21
N CYS A 130 2.89 7.03 -20.64
CA CYS A 130 3.23 7.49 -21.97
C CYS A 130 2.66 6.57 -23.06
N ASN A 131 2.86 5.25 -22.90
CA ASN A 131 2.33 4.23 -23.80
C ASN A 131 0.80 4.27 -23.89
N ALA A 132 0.12 4.38 -22.75
CA ALA A 132 -1.35 4.42 -22.69
C ALA A 132 -1.97 5.76 -23.12
N THR A 133 -1.15 6.78 -23.38
CA THR A 133 -1.58 8.10 -23.89
C THR A 133 -0.97 8.46 -25.24
N GLU A 134 -0.24 7.52 -25.86
CA GLU A 134 0.42 7.68 -27.16
C GLU A 134 1.36 8.90 -27.25
N ILE A 135 1.99 9.29 -26.13
CA ILE A 135 2.98 10.38 -26.08
C ILE A 135 4.41 9.86 -25.96
N GLU A 136 5.35 10.64 -26.49
CA GLU A 136 6.78 10.40 -26.27
C GLU A 136 7.18 10.67 -24.81
N ASN A 137 7.95 9.76 -24.23
CA ASN A 137 8.47 9.88 -22.87
C ASN A 137 9.68 10.83 -22.85
N ILE A 138 9.52 11.97 -22.18
CA ILE A 138 10.55 13.01 -21.98
C ILE A 138 11.88 12.55 -21.34
N PHE A 139 11.90 11.41 -20.64
CA PHE A 139 13.12 10.90 -19.99
C PHE A 139 13.91 9.94 -20.89
N THR A 140 13.26 9.23 -21.82
CA THR A 140 13.92 8.28 -22.75
C THR A 140 14.30 8.93 -24.07
N SER A 141 13.53 9.94 -24.51
CA SER A 141 13.83 10.81 -25.67
C SER A 141 15.03 11.75 -25.49
N GLY A 142 15.55 11.87 -24.26
CA GLY A 142 16.68 12.75 -23.94
C GLY A 142 16.29 14.22 -23.71
N VAL A 143 15.01 14.59 -23.84
CA VAL A 143 14.50 15.94 -23.57
C VAL A 143 14.83 16.39 -22.14
N VAL A 144 14.71 15.49 -21.16
CA VAL A 144 15.18 15.73 -19.79
C VAL A 144 16.52 15.04 -19.55
N LEU A 145 17.58 15.83 -19.44
CA LEU A 145 18.94 15.35 -19.14
C LEU A 145 18.98 14.52 -17.84
N ARG A 146 19.74 13.41 -17.84
CA ARG A 146 19.89 12.49 -16.68
C ARG A 146 20.26 13.22 -15.37
N LYS A 147 21.07 14.30 -15.44
CA LYS A 147 21.40 15.14 -14.27
C LYS A 147 20.14 15.74 -13.62
N ARG A 148 19.22 16.29 -14.42
CA ARG A 148 17.96 16.89 -13.95
C ARG A 148 17.02 15.81 -13.39
N TYR A 149 16.95 14.67 -14.06
CA TYR A 149 16.18 13.52 -13.57
C TYR A 149 16.65 13.07 -12.18
N LEU A 150 17.95 12.93 -11.96
CA LEU A 150 18.51 12.57 -10.64
C LEU A 150 18.21 13.62 -9.57
N THR A 151 18.08 14.91 -9.93
CA THR A 151 17.58 15.95 -9.00
C THR A 151 16.14 15.65 -8.58
N PHE A 152 15.23 15.33 -9.51
CA PHE A 152 13.85 14.97 -9.17
C PHE A 152 13.74 13.79 -8.20
N ILE A 153 14.60 12.76 -8.34
CA ILE A 153 14.62 11.62 -7.40
C ILE A 153 15.10 12.04 -6.01
N ARG A 154 16.04 12.98 -5.90
CA ARG A 154 16.46 13.56 -4.61
C ARG A 154 15.34 14.39 -3.98
N THR A 155 14.66 15.23 -4.77
CA THR A 155 13.48 16.00 -4.34
C THR A 155 12.39 15.08 -3.78
N LEU A 156 12.10 13.96 -4.46
CA LEU A 156 11.13 12.96 -4.00
C LEU A 156 11.55 12.26 -2.70
N LYS A 157 12.85 12.00 -2.48
CA LYS A 157 13.33 11.44 -1.20
C LYS A 157 13.20 12.43 -0.04
N ILE A 158 13.46 13.73 -0.26
CA ILE A 158 13.26 14.77 0.75
C ILE A 158 11.76 14.92 1.06
N TRP A 159 10.92 14.96 0.03
CA TRP A 159 9.46 14.93 0.14
C TRP A 159 8.95 13.75 0.99
N GLN A 160 9.49 12.55 0.80
CA GLN A 160 9.09 11.37 1.58
C GLN A 160 9.35 11.53 3.08
N LEU A 161 10.52 12.05 3.47
CA LEU A 161 10.84 12.35 4.87
C LEU A 161 9.91 13.44 5.44
N TRP A 162 9.57 14.44 4.63
CA TRP A 162 8.70 15.54 5.01
C TRP A 162 7.24 15.11 5.22
N ILE A 163 6.70 14.28 4.32
CA ILE A 163 5.29 13.85 4.34
C ILE A 163 5.04 12.74 5.37
N GLU A 164 6.03 11.91 5.68
CA GLU A 164 5.94 10.83 6.67
C GLU A 164 5.57 11.35 8.07
N VAL A 165 6.15 12.48 8.49
CA VAL A 165 5.83 13.11 9.79
C VAL A 165 4.54 13.94 9.77
N ARG A 166 3.80 13.97 8.66
CA ARG A 166 2.59 14.79 8.44
C ARG A 166 1.37 13.95 8.02
N PRO A 167 0.86 13.05 8.91
CA PRO A 167 -0.19 12.10 8.57
C PRO A 167 -1.50 12.75 8.11
N ALA A 168 -1.84 13.94 8.61
CA ALA A 168 -3.02 14.70 8.17
C ALA A 168 -2.90 15.17 6.71
N VAL A 169 -1.73 15.71 6.32
CA VAL A 169 -1.45 16.16 4.95
C VAL A 169 -1.41 14.96 4.00
N CYS A 170 -0.68 13.90 4.39
CA CYS A 170 -0.65 12.61 3.70
C CYS A 170 -2.07 12.12 3.37
N LYS A 171 -2.95 12.02 4.38
CA LYS A 171 -4.35 11.63 4.19
C LYS A 171 -5.07 12.55 3.22
N SER A 172 -4.99 13.87 3.39
CA SER A 172 -5.68 14.84 2.54
C SER A 172 -5.29 14.72 1.06
N LEU A 173 -4.01 14.47 0.76
CA LEU A 173 -3.52 14.27 -0.60
C LEU A 173 -4.01 12.94 -1.19
N LEU A 174 -3.96 11.85 -0.43
CA LEU A 174 -4.44 10.53 -0.86
C LEU A 174 -5.96 10.51 -1.11
N VAL A 175 -6.77 11.13 -0.24
CA VAL A 175 -8.21 11.30 -0.46
C VAL A 175 -8.45 12.14 -1.72
N ALA A 176 -7.74 13.27 -1.87
CA ALA A 176 -7.86 14.13 -3.04
C ALA A 176 -7.46 13.45 -4.37
N ALA A 177 -6.64 12.41 -4.31
CA ALA A 177 -6.24 11.55 -5.44
C ALA A 177 -7.30 10.48 -5.78
N LEU A 178 -7.93 9.87 -4.78
CA LEU A 178 -9.02 8.91 -4.98
C LEU A 178 -10.28 9.58 -5.53
N ASP A 179 -10.64 10.74 -4.95
CA ASP A 179 -11.78 11.57 -5.34
C ASP A 179 -11.51 12.37 -6.64
N PHE A 180 -10.39 12.11 -7.34
CA PHE A 180 -10.15 12.67 -8.66
C PHE A 180 -11.17 12.11 -9.66
N PRO A 181 -11.94 12.97 -10.35
CA PRO A 181 -13.06 12.55 -11.18
C PRO A 181 -12.60 11.77 -12.41
N GLU A 182 -13.22 10.62 -12.63
CA GLU A 182 -12.99 9.81 -13.82
C GLU A 182 -13.66 10.48 -15.02
N GLY A 183 -12.93 10.61 -16.13
CA GLY A 183 -13.39 11.37 -17.30
C GLY A 183 -13.07 12.87 -17.28
N SER A 184 -12.01 13.31 -16.58
CA SER A 184 -11.49 14.67 -16.82
C SER A 184 -11.06 14.82 -18.29
N PRO A 185 -11.08 16.02 -18.89
CA PRO A 185 -10.74 16.20 -20.31
C PRO A 185 -9.24 15.95 -20.61
N ASN A 186 -8.38 15.83 -19.60
CA ASN A 186 -6.96 15.59 -19.78
C ASN A 186 -6.62 14.10 -19.61
N MET A 187 -6.46 13.40 -20.74
CA MET A 187 -6.16 11.97 -20.79
C MET A 187 -4.83 11.61 -20.11
N LEU A 188 -3.80 12.46 -20.23
CA LEU A 188 -2.51 12.27 -19.54
C LEU A 188 -2.68 12.24 -18.02
N VAL A 189 -3.43 13.21 -17.48
CA VAL A 189 -3.74 13.27 -16.04
C VAL A 189 -4.60 12.08 -15.62
N ASN A 190 -5.64 11.72 -16.37
CA ASN A 190 -6.49 10.56 -16.05
C ASN A 190 -5.66 9.27 -15.92
N THR A 191 -4.78 9.01 -16.89
CA THR A 191 -3.94 7.80 -16.93
C THR A 191 -2.91 7.81 -15.79
N ALA A 192 -2.28 8.94 -15.52
CA ALA A 192 -1.37 9.10 -14.38
C ALA A 192 -2.10 8.87 -13.05
N MET A 193 -3.28 9.47 -12.86
CA MET A 193 -4.09 9.29 -11.66
C MET A 193 -4.62 7.86 -11.50
N ALA A 194 -4.92 7.15 -12.60
CA ALA A 194 -5.24 5.71 -12.54
C ALA A 194 -4.05 4.88 -12.01
N LYS A 195 -2.82 5.19 -12.43
CA LYS A 195 -1.60 4.56 -11.89
C LYS A 195 -1.39 4.90 -10.41
N VAL A 196 -1.67 6.14 -9.98
CA VAL A 196 -1.69 6.51 -8.56
C VAL A 196 -2.72 5.67 -7.80
N LYS A 197 -3.99 5.62 -8.27
CA LYS A 197 -5.07 4.85 -7.62
C LYS A 197 -4.67 3.39 -7.43
N ILE A 198 -3.96 2.77 -8.39
CA ILE A 198 -3.42 1.40 -8.27
C ILE A 198 -2.33 1.30 -7.20
N GLU A 199 -1.30 2.16 -7.21
CA GLU A 199 -0.16 2.02 -6.28
C GLU A 199 -0.54 2.35 -4.82
N ILE A 200 -1.60 3.15 -4.59
CA ILE A 200 -2.12 3.44 -3.24
C ILE A 200 -3.16 2.42 -2.75
N GLN A 201 -3.45 1.35 -3.51
CA GLN A 201 -4.28 0.25 -3.03
C GLN A 201 -3.66 -0.43 -1.82
N TYR A 202 -4.49 -0.69 -0.81
CA TYR A 202 -4.11 -1.31 0.45
C TYR A 202 -3.02 -0.55 1.23
N PHE A 203 -2.88 0.76 1.00
CA PHE A 203 -2.01 1.63 1.77
C PHE A 203 -2.23 1.45 3.28
N GLY A 204 -1.16 1.19 4.04
CA GLY A 204 -1.24 0.94 5.48
C GLY A 204 -1.97 -0.35 5.89
N MET A 205 -2.25 -1.27 4.95
CA MET A 205 -2.86 -2.58 5.20
C MET A 205 -1.91 -3.76 4.90
N GLU A 206 -0.68 -3.50 4.45
CA GLU A 206 0.32 -4.51 4.06
C GLU A 206 0.45 -5.69 5.05
N MET A 207 0.62 -5.40 6.34
CA MET A 207 0.77 -6.43 7.36
C MET A 207 -0.55 -7.18 7.62
N ILE A 208 -1.69 -6.50 7.52
CA ILE A 208 -3.01 -7.12 7.63
C ILE A 208 -3.24 -8.08 6.46
N LEU A 209 -2.82 -7.71 5.24
CA LEU A 209 -2.84 -8.60 4.07
C LEU A 209 -1.90 -9.80 4.24
N LYS A 210 -0.71 -9.62 4.82
CA LYS A 210 0.18 -10.75 5.15
C LYS A 210 -0.45 -11.70 6.16
N MET A 211 -1.10 -11.18 7.20
CA MET A 211 -1.81 -11.98 8.21
C MET A 211 -3.03 -12.71 7.63
N ASP A 212 -3.76 -12.06 6.71
CA ASP A 212 -4.86 -12.68 5.96
C ASP A 212 -4.33 -13.77 5.00
N ALA A 213 -3.21 -13.53 4.32
CA ALA A 213 -2.56 -14.49 3.41
C ALA A 213 -1.81 -15.63 4.14
N PHE A 214 -1.47 -15.47 5.41
CA PHE A 214 -0.82 -16.49 6.24
C PHE A 214 -1.62 -17.80 6.27
N VAL A 215 -2.95 -17.69 6.20
CA VAL A 215 -3.90 -18.80 6.26
C VAL A 215 -4.45 -19.24 4.90
N SER A 216 -3.96 -18.66 3.80
CA SER A 216 -4.32 -19.08 2.44
C SER A 216 -3.77 -20.48 2.16
N LEU A 217 -4.58 -21.30 1.45
CA LEU A 217 -4.29 -22.70 1.07
C LEU A 217 -2.87 -22.95 0.51
N GLN A 218 -2.32 -21.99 -0.24
CA GLN A 218 -0.98 -22.06 -0.81
C GLN A 218 0.17 -22.05 0.23
N ASN A 219 -0.06 -21.49 1.42
CA ASN A 219 0.97 -21.28 2.44
C ASN A 219 0.92 -22.28 3.61
N ILE A 220 -0.08 -23.16 3.69
CA ILE A 220 -0.34 -24.01 4.87
C ILE A 220 0.76 -25.06 5.08
N ASN A 221 1.38 -25.55 4.00
CA ASN A 221 2.55 -26.43 4.09
C ASN A 221 3.77 -25.78 4.77
N VAL A 222 3.77 -24.45 4.91
CA VAL A 222 4.85 -23.65 5.52
C VAL A 222 4.45 -23.13 6.90
N ASN A 223 3.21 -22.67 7.06
CA ASN A 223 2.75 -21.84 8.19
C ASN A 223 2.15 -22.63 9.37
N LYS A 224 2.94 -23.53 9.96
CA LYS A 224 2.49 -24.51 10.97
C LYS A 224 1.95 -23.90 12.27
N ALA A 225 2.37 -22.68 12.62
CA ALA A 225 1.81 -21.96 13.76
C ALA A 225 0.29 -21.73 13.68
N ILE A 226 -0.35 -21.90 12.51
CA ILE A 226 -1.81 -21.87 12.40
C ILE A 226 -2.54 -22.98 13.17
N PHE A 227 -1.84 -24.05 13.56
CA PHE A 227 -2.42 -25.14 14.38
C PHE A 227 -2.53 -24.78 15.87
N LEU A 228 -1.93 -23.67 16.32
CA LEU A 228 -2.10 -23.17 17.69
C LEU A 228 -3.48 -22.50 17.86
N PRO A 229 -4.27 -22.84 18.90
CA PRO A 229 -5.66 -22.38 19.02
C PRO A 229 -5.85 -20.86 18.97
N ASP A 230 -5.01 -20.08 19.66
CA ASP A 230 -5.08 -18.61 19.66
C ASP A 230 -4.85 -18.03 18.25
N ILE A 231 -3.92 -18.61 17.48
CA ILE A 231 -3.58 -18.14 16.13
C ILE A 231 -4.70 -18.52 15.15
N ALA A 232 -5.23 -19.74 15.24
CA ALA A 232 -6.39 -20.19 14.47
C ALA A 232 -7.61 -19.29 14.71
N GLN A 233 -7.91 -18.98 15.97
CA GLN A 233 -9.01 -18.10 16.35
C GLN A 233 -8.81 -16.66 15.84
N GLN A 234 -7.63 -16.08 16.05
CA GLN A 234 -7.32 -14.73 15.59
C GLN A 234 -7.37 -14.61 14.06
N ALA A 235 -6.97 -15.65 13.32
CA ALA A 235 -7.08 -15.67 11.86
C ALA A 235 -8.53 -15.76 11.37
N VAL A 236 -9.38 -16.55 12.04
CA VAL A 236 -10.82 -16.57 11.77
C VAL A 236 -11.46 -15.20 12.01
N ASP A 237 -11.13 -14.54 13.13
CA ASP A 237 -11.71 -13.25 13.48
C ASP A 237 -11.20 -12.11 12.59
N LEU A 238 -9.94 -12.17 12.14
CA LEU A 238 -9.40 -11.30 11.10
C LEU A 238 -10.14 -11.53 9.76
N ARG A 239 -10.27 -12.77 9.31
CA ARG A 239 -10.96 -13.13 8.06
C ARG A 239 -12.39 -12.63 8.05
N ARG A 240 -13.14 -12.82 9.15
CA ARG A 240 -14.50 -12.29 9.33
C ARG A 240 -14.54 -10.77 9.19
N ALA A 241 -13.63 -10.05 9.87
CA ALA A 241 -13.56 -8.60 9.78
C ALA A 241 -13.23 -8.12 8.36
N MET A 242 -12.27 -8.77 7.68
CA MET A 242 -11.92 -8.48 6.28
C MET A 242 -13.09 -8.70 5.33
N ASP A 243 -13.81 -9.83 5.45
CA ASP A 243 -14.92 -10.17 4.56
C ASP A 243 -16.17 -9.30 4.82
N GLU A 244 -16.42 -8.93 6.07
CA GLU A 244 -17.47 -7.99 6.45
C GLU A 244 -17.20 -6.58 5.90
N LEU A 245 -15.98 -6.06 6.09
CA LEU A 245 -15.57 -4.76 5.55
C LEU A 245 -15.56 -4.75 4.02
N ARG A 246 -15.15 -5.85 3.37
CA ARG A 246 -15.19 -5.99 1.91
C ARG A 246 -16.63 -5.96 1.38
N ARG A 247 -17.55 -6.65 2.05
CA ARG A 247 -19.00 -6.61 1.72
C ARG A 247 -19.60 -5.22 1.96
N ARG A 248 -19.22 -4.55 3.05
CA ARG A 248 -19.76 -3.22 3.43
C ARG A 248 -19.30 -2.09 2.50
N TYR A 249 -18.07 -2.16 2.00
CA TYR A 249 -17.44 -1.03 1.30
C TYR A 249 -17.10 -1.26 -0.18
N GLY A 250 -17.26 -2.49 -0.70
CA GLY A 250 -17.07 -2.79 -2.12
C GLY A 250 -15.74 -2.27 -2.67
N ASP A 251 -15.79 -1.48 -3.73
CA ASP A 251 -14.60 -0.92 -4.40
C ASP A 251 -13.81 0.07 -3.54
N ARG A 252 -14.36 0.55 -2.41
CA ARG A 252 -13.62 1.36 -1.43
C ARG A 252 -12.83 0.52 -0.43
N PHE A 253 -13.00 -0.80 -0.41
CA PHE A 253 -12.29 -1.71 0.51
C PHE A 253 -10.75 -1.64 0.41
N PRO A 254 -10.12 -1.52 -0.77
CA PRO A 254 -8.67 -1.33 -0.85
C PRO A 254 -8.18 -0.02 -0.23
N TYR A 255 -9.06 0.94 0.04
CA TYR A 255 -8.71 2.31 0.46
C TYR A 255 -9.19 2.65 1.88
N LEU A 256 -9.55 1.64 2.70
CA LEU A 256 -10.09 1.81 4.05
C LEU A 256 -9.28 2.75 4.95
N LYS A 257 -7.94 2.58 4.96
CA LYS A 257 -7.01 3.38 5.78
C LYS A 257 -6.84 4.82 5.27
N ILE A 258 -7.18 5.10 4.01
CA ILE A 258 -7.14 6.45 3.43
C ILE A 258 -8.43 7.21 3.81
N TYR A 259 -9.59 6.58 3.60
CA TYR A 259 -10.88 7.19 3.91
C TYR A 259 -11.23 7.21 5.41
N TRP A 260 -10.59 6.36 6.23
CA TRP A 260 -10.98 6.10 7.64
C TRP A 260 -12.43 5.64 7.78
N LEU A 261 -12.83 4.65 6.97
CA LEU A 261 -14.18 4.11 7.05
C LEU A 261 -14.39 3.36 8.39
N GLU A 262 -15.62 3.36 8.88
CA GLU A 262 -16.00 2.76 10.15
C GLU A 262 -15.64 1.26 10.20
N GLY A 263 -15.10 0.81 11.34
CA GLY A 263 -14.62 -0.56 11.54
C GLY A 263 -13.17 -0.82 11.09
N THR A 264 -12.49 0.16 10.48
CA THR A 264 -11.06 0.02 10.07
C THR A 264 -10.11 -0.11 11.28
N ASP A 265 -10.55 0.24 12.49
CA ASP A 265 -9.88 -0.01 13.76
C ASP A 265 -9.79 -1.51 14.11
N ARG A 266 -10.69 -2.34 13.57
CA ARG A 266 -10.64 -3.81 13.67
C ARG A 266 -9.43 -4.38 12.92
N LEU A 267 -8.95 -3.70 11.89
CA LEU A 267 -7.78 -4.10 11.11
C LEU A 267 -6.49 -3.48 11.67
N THR A 268 -6.04 -3.98 12.83
CA THR A 268 -4.78 -3.57 13.46
C THR A 268 -4.03 -4.78 14.02
N CYS A 269 -2.69 -4.82 13.87
CA CYS A 269 -1.88 -5.95 14.33
C CYS A 269 -2.02 -6.20 15.84
N ARG A 270 -2.24 -5.14 16.63
CA ARG A 270 -2.47 -5.21 18.09
C ARG A 270 -3.75 -5.96 18.48
N LYS A 271 -4.75 -6.09 17.61
CA LYS A 271 -5.96 -6.89 17.87
C LYS A 271 -5.76 -8.40 17.61
N TYR A 272 -4.68 -8.77 16.91
CA TYR A 272 -4.36 -10.16 16.56
C TYR A 272 -2.87 -10.45 16.85
N PRO A 273 -2.43 -10.32 18.11
CA PRO A 273 -1.00 -10.30 18.45
C PRO A 273 -0.28 -11.62 18.17
N ASP A 274 -0.91 -12.76 18.44
CA ASP A 274 -0.33 -14.09 18.23
C ASP A 274 -0.18 -14.39 16.73
N LEU A 275 -1.21 -14.06 15.94
CA LEU A 275 -1.16 -14.19 14.48
C LEU A 275 -0.11 -13.26 13.86
N PHE A 276 -0.03 -12.01 14.32
CA PHE A 276 0.99 -11.06 13.85
C PHE A 276 2.40 -11.55 14.21
N TYR A 277 2.62 -12.05 15.43
CA TYR A 277 3.90 -12.61 15.83
C TYR A 277 4.29 -13.81 14.98
N ALA A 278 3.37 -14.75 14.73
CA ALA A 278 3.60 -15.92 13.91
C ALA A 278 3.99 -15.58 12.47
N VAL A 279 3.33 -14.59 11.85
CA VAL A 279 3.70 -14.07 10.52
C VAL A 279 5.14 -13.57 10.51
N VAL A 280 5.53 -12.75 11.50
CA VAL A 280 6.89 -12.20 11.55
C VAL A 280 7.92 -13.28 11.87
N ALA A 281 7.62 -14.23 12.76
CA ALA A 281 8.49 -15.36 13.07
C ALA A 281 8.75 -16.23 11.83
N THR A 282 7.74 -16.49 11.00
CA THR A 282 7.91 -17.16 9.70
C THR A 282 8.73 -16.33 8.72
N GLU A 283 8.51 -15.01 8.61
CA GLU A 283 9.35 -14.16 7.75
C GLU A 283 10.81 -14.15 8.21
N VAL A 284 11.08 -14.13 9.51
CA VAL A 284 12.43 -14.23 10.09
C VAL A 284 13.05 -15.60 9.83
N ALA A 285 12.30 -16.70 9.95
CA ALA A 285 12.79 -18.04 9.64
C ALA A 285 13.23 -18.16 8.16
N ASN A 286 12.49 -17.52 7.25
CA ASN A 286 12.76 -17.57 5.80
C ASN A 286 13.83 -16.57 5.33
N LYS A 287 13.81 -15.32 5.83
CA LYS A 287 14.64 -14.20 5.35
C LYS A 287 15.77 -13.79 6.31
N LYS A 288 15.81 -14.36 7.52
CA LYS A 288 16.77 -14.06 8.60
C LYS A 288 16.79 -12.61 9.09
N THR A 289 15.79 -11.79 8.73
CA THR A 289 15.67 -10.38 9.14
C THR A 289 14.24 -10.04 9.56
N ILE A 290 14.11 -9.16 10.56
CA ILE A 290 12.81 -8.61 11.01
C ILE A 290 12.49 -7.41 10.12
N PRO A 291 11.30 -7.35 9.47
CA PRO A 291 10.87 -6.16 8.73
C PRO A 291 10.84 -4.93 9.63
N ASP A 292 11.38 -3.78 9.17
CA ASP A 292 11.40 -2.56 9.98
C ASP A 292 10.00 -2.08 10.40
N SER A 293 8.99 -2.31 9.53
CA SER A 293 7.57 -2.04 9.81
C SER A 293 6.99 -2.91 10.94
N ALA A 294 7.63 -4.04 11.29
CA ALA A 294 7.24 -4.88 12.41
C ALA A 294 8.03 -4.59 13.71
N ARG A 295 9.28 -4.10 13.60
CA ARG A 295 10.21 -3.99 14.74
C ARG A 295 9.65 -3.20 15.91
N HIS A 296 9.07 -2.03 15.65
CA HIS A 296 8.49 -1.16 16.69
C HIS A 296 7.23 -1.78 17.33
N ILE A 297 6.43 -2.53 16.59
CA ILE A 297 5.22 -3.19 17.13
C ILE A 297 5.62 -4.31 18.10
N LEU A 298 6.66 -5.09 17.75
CA LEU A 298 7.11 -6.25 18.53
C LEU A 298 7.66 -5.92 19.93
N MET A 299 8.09 -4.69 20.18
CA MET A 299 8.64 -4.29 21.48
C MET A 299 7.58 -4.36 22.59
N ASP A 300 6.37 -3.86 22.32
CA ASP A 300 5.27 -3.78 23.30
C ASP A 300 4.22 -4.90 23.13
N LEU A 301 4.40 -5.82 22.18
CA LEU A 301 3.38 -6.80 21.81
C LEU A 301 3.25 -7.94 22.84
N GLN A 302 2.14 -7.97 23.58
CA GLN A 302 1.78 -9.12 24.41
C GLN A 302 0.99 -10.14 23.60
N THR A 303 1.51 -11.37 23.50
CA THR A 303 0.85 -12.54 22.89
C THR A 303 0.20 -13.38 23.99
N ARG A 304 -0.88 -14.12 23.67
CA ARG A 304 -1.55 -15.03 24.62
C ARG A 304 -0.80 -16.34 24.76
N THR A 305 -0.39 -16.91 23.63
CA THR A 305 0.55 -18.01 23.56
C THR A 305 1.96 -17.46 23.76
N ALA A 306 2.77 -18.12 24.58
CA ALA A 306 4.14 -17.67 24.83
C ALA A 306 4.99 -17.73 23.55
N ARG A 307 5.72 -16.65 23.23
CA ARG A 307 6.47 -16.49 21.97
C ARG A 307 7.35 -17.69 21.60
N HIS A 308 8.05 -18.28 22.58
CA HIS A 308 8.91 -19.45 22.35
C HIS A 308 8.16 -20.71 21.88
N ILE A 309 6.87 -20.85 22.21
CA ILE A 309 6.00 -21.93 21.71
C ILE A 309 5.70 -21.68 20.22
N ILE A 310 5.36 -20.43 19.87
CA ILE A 310 5.12 -20.04 18.46
C ILE A 310 6.40 -20.23 17.63
N ASP A 311 7.56 -19.83 18.16
CA ASP A 311 8.87 -20.01 17.51
C ASP A 311 9.24 -21.49 17.30
N ALA A 312 8.85 -22.37 18.23
CA ALA A 312 9.02 -23.82 18.08
C ALA A 312 8.07 -24.35 16.99
N GLU A 313 6.81 -23.92 16.99
CA GLU A 313 5.79 -24.36 16.03
C GLU A 313 6.14 -24.00 14.58
N VAL A 314 6.62 -22.76 14.36
CA VAL A 314 7.11 -22.31 13.04
C VAL A 314 8.23 -23.21 12.52
N LYS A 315 9.07 -23.77 13.41
CA LYS A 315 10.23 -24.61 13.07
C LYS A 315 9.95 -26.11 13.00
N LYS A 316 8.85 -26.62 13.58
CA LYS A 316 8.53 -28.06 13.56
C LYS A 316 8.48 -28.61 12.13
N THR A 317 8.82 -29.88 11.95
CA THR A 317 8.35 -30.67 10.80
C THR A 317 6.96 -31.20 11.09
N LEU A 318 6.07 -31.19 10.10
CA LEU A 318 4.67 -31.59 10.27
C LEU A 318 4.56 -33.09 10.60
N THR A 319 4.29 -33.39 11.86
CA THR A 319 3.82 -34.69 12.35
C THR A 319 2.33 -34.61 12.66
N SER A 320 1.63 -35.74 12.68
CA SER A 320 0.19 -35.79 12.96
C SER A 320 -0.11 -35.43 14.42
N GLU A 321 -0.58 -34.21 14.67
CA GLU A 321 -1.04 -33.75 15.99
C GLU A 321 -2.57 -33.82 16.11
N MET A 322 -3.07 -34.22 17.28
CA MET A 322 -4.50 -34.19 17.57
C MET A 322 -4.95 -32.76 17.90
N LEU A 323 -5.74 -32.18 17.01
CA LEU A 323 -6.34 -30.85 17.20
C LEU A 323 -7.66 -30.96 17.95
N ASP A 324 -7.95 -29.96 18.79
CA ASP A 324 -9.25 -29.86 19.46
C ASP A 324 -10.39 -29.52 18.47
N LYS A 325 -11.63 -29.63 18.94
CA LYS A 325 -12.83 -29.42 18.11
C LYS A 325 -12.99 -27.97 17.63
N VAL A 326 -12.59 -26.98 18.43
CA VAL A 326 -12.70 -25.54 18.12
C VAL A 326 -11.65 -25.17 17.08
N THR A 327 -10.38 -25.56 17.29
CA THR A 327 -9.30 -25.37 16.32
C THR A 327 -9.63 -26.07 14.99
N THR A 328 -10.16 -27.30 15.04
CA THR A 328 -10.65 -28.02 13.84
C THR A 328 -11.75 -27.25 13.10
N ALA A 329 -12.70 -26.64 13.82
CA ALA A 329 -13.77 -25.84 13.21
C ALA A 329 -13.24 -24.53 12.60
N ASN A 330 -12.31 -23.86 13.29
CA ASN A 330 -11.66 -22.65 12.83
C ASN A 330 -10.87 -22.87 11.54
N LEU A 331 -10.08 -23.95 11.47
CA LEU A 331 -9.37 -24.36 10.25
C LEU A 331 -10.33 -24.62 9.09
N ARG A 332 -11.45 -25.35 9.32
CA ARG A 332 -12.47 -25.56 8.29
C ARG A 332 -13.12 -24.26 7.80
N PHE A 333 -13.37 -23.29 8.67
CA PHE A 333 -13.88 -21.96 8.27
C PHE A 333 -12.89 -21.25 7.34
N LEU A 334 -11.58 -21.38 7.62
CA LEU A 334 -10.50 -20.89 6.76
C LEU A 334 -10.27 -21.73 5.49
N LYS A 335 -11.15 -22.71 5.20
CA LYS A 335 -11.04 -23.69 4.11
C LYS A 335 -9.78 -24.56 4.18
N ILE A 336 -9.24 -24.75 5.38
CA ILE A 336 -8.11 -25.63 5.67
C ILE A 336 -8.67 -26.99 6.07
N GLU A 337 -8.33 -28.05 5.32
CA GLU A 337 -8.65 -29.42 5.72
C GLU A 337 -7.51 -30.00 6.59
N PRO A 338 -7.74 -30.29 7.88
CA PRO A 338 -6.69 -30.87 8.73
C PRO A 338 -6.28 -32.28 8.28
N ARG A 339 -7.20 -33.01 7.61
CA ARG A 339 -6.98 -34.39 7.14
C ARG A 339 -5.82 -34.54 6.15
N LEU A 340 -5.55 -33.51 5.34
CA LEU A 340 -4.43 -33.49 4.39
C LEU A 340 -3.05 -33.62 5.09
N PHE A 341 -2.99 -33.34 6.40
CA PHE A 341 -1.79 -33.46 7.23
C PHE A 341 -1.75 -34.76 8.04
N CYS A 342 -2.89 -35.47 8.17
CA CYS A 342 -2.97 -36.78 8.83
C CYS A 342 -2.57 -37.94 7.89
N GLN A 343 -2.84 -37.84 6.59
CA GLN A 343 -2.77 -38.99 5.66
C GLN A 343 -1.37 -39.42 5.22
N ARG A 344 -0.32 -38.58 5.33
CA ARG A 344 1.05 -38.96 4.90
C ARG A 344 1.67 -40.11 5.70
N ARG A 345 1.00 -40.58 6.75
CA ARG A 345 1.44 -41.73 7.54
C ARG A 345 1.06 -43.06 6.90
N GLU A 346 -0.16 -43.21 6.39
CA GLU A 346 -0.63 -44.49 5.82
C GLU A 346 0.22 -44.93 4.62
N GLU A 347 0.57 -44.03 3.69
CA GLU A 347 1.41 -44.38 2.53
C GLU A 347 2.87 -44.71 2.88
N ASN A 348 3.41 -44.14 3.97
CA ASN A 348 4.81 -44.36 4.38
C ASN A 348 4.96 -45.55 5.32
N ASP A 349 4.02 -45.75 6.25
CA ASP A 349 4.02 -46.93 7.13
C ASP A 349 3.73 -48.19 6.29
N VAL A 350 2.80 -48.16 5.32
CA VAL A 350 2.58 -49.29 4.38
C VAL A 350 3.82 -49.56 3.50
N LYS A 351 4.51 -48.53 3.00
CA LYS A 351 5.76 -48.72 2.24
C LYS A 351 6.89 -49.32 3.09
N ASN A 352 7.04 -48.88 4.33
CA ASN A 352 8.06 -49.42 5.23
C ASN A 352 7.74 -50.86 5.67
N GLU A 353 6.48 -51.16 5.97
CA GLU A 353 6.06 -52.53 6.29
C GLU A 353 6.28 -53.48 5.09
N MET A 354 5.90 -53.07 3.87
CA MET A 354 6.17 -53.85 2.65
C MET A 354 7.68 -54.09 2.41
N LEU A 355 8.53 -53.10 2.70
CA LEU A 355 9.99 -53.24 2.55
C LEU A 355 10.65 -54.13 3.63
N THR A 356 9.98 -54.38 4.76
CA THR A 356 10.51 -55.25 5.82
C THR A 356 10.20 -56.74 5.69
N ILE A 357 9.34 -57.15 4.73
CA ILE A 357 8.91 -58.55 4.58
C ILE A 357 9.89 -59.40 3.73
N GLU A 358 10.73 -58.78 2.88
CA GLU A 358 11.75 -59.48 2.09
C GLU A 358 13.08 -59.69 2.85
N GLY A 359 13.03 -60.45 3.94
CA GLY A 359 14.23 -60.93 4.64
C GLY A 359 15.02 -61.96 3.79
N PRO A 360 16.37 -61.89 3.75
CA PRO A 360 17.17 -62.71 2.83
C PRO A 360 17.20 -64.20 3.22
N LYS A 361 16.73 -65.07 2.31
CA LYS A 361 16.86 -66.54 2.42
C LYS A 361 18.34 -66.96 2.41
N LYS A 362 18.91 -67.24 3.58
CA LYS A 362 20.23 -67.86 3.73
C LYS A 362 20.26 -69.24 3.06
N ARG A 363 20.85 -69.35 1.87
CA ARG A 363 21.30 -70.63 1.31
C ARG A 363 22.58 -71.06 2.03
N LYS A 364 22.53 -72.20 2.73
CA LYS A 364 23.74 -72.96 3.07
C LYS A 364 24.21 -73.67 1.80
N ILE A 365 25.47 -73.49 1.44
CA ILE A 365 26.22 -74.43 0.58
C ILE A 365 27.22 -75.12 1.49
N LYS A 366 27.49 -76.39 1.20
CA LYS A 366 28.29 -77.32 2.00
C LYS A 366 29.55 -77.68 1.23
#